data_AF-A0A2I0GWM0-F1
#
_entry.id   AF-A0A2I0GWM0-F1
#
_cell.length_a   1.000
_cell.length_b   1.000
_cell.length_c   1.000
_cell.angle_alpha   90.00
_cell.angle_beta   90.00
_cell.angle_gamma   90.00
#
_symmetry.space_group_name_H-M   'P 1'
#
loop_
_entity.id
_entity.type
_entity.pdbx_description
1 polymer ?
#
loop_
_entity_poly.entity_id
_entity_poly.type
_entity_poly.pdbx_seq_one_letter_code
_entity_poly.pdbx_strand_id
1 'polypeptide(L)'
;MTPNAREMSESRHKQMLRLLTALAAVVGTTNVLTKLSQQQSYVQGAIEAVTDATIAVVIPHSLVALWRVINICATFDVIIIAQAANTGLTGGSTPNGEYDRPLVVISMQLLGGVHLLNDAAELVALPAATLQQLESTLAPLGREPHSVLGSSCVGASVIGGICNSSGGMLVQRGPAYTEMALFARRNDSGVFELINHLGLDLGSHPEEMLENLQAGTFNKASNSTSNSNACTNHHYQHKVRDCEAETPARFNNDPSGLYEASGSAGKVIVFAVRVATFVKPKREQTFYISTNDADTLTTLRKQWLQSELKLPVSAEYMHKDYNDITMHYGRDTCLSMRKLPASKIGSLYRLQAKVGYYLDKWHLPKTLLDRILQMTSRFMPPSLPATLTTQACSYKYHLIIKVADGFDNDSNNGTNKNSDKDSNKTDGNNIAAAQDFLQNHLQQYQGALHVCTELESQSLLVFRSAATAAMFRYHNLNQDKFGELLSTDIALPRNAVDWDETLPEHLQEQVSKTFYLGHFFCHVMHQDYLLKPKTNAKQFKEDLLEFYDQRHIEYPAEHNVGHVYPAKTELHYFYKKLDPTNSLNPGIGQTEKWKNWQSSPIKEKLNDELHG
;
A
#
# COMPACT_ATOMS: atom_id res chain seq x y z
N MET A 1 46.91 -12.97 15.21
CA MET A 1 46.44 -12.29 16.43
C MET A 1 45.08 -11.70 16.14
N THR A 2 44.02 -12.35 16.62
CA THR A 2 42.66 -11.80 16.58
C THR A 2 42.60 -10.58 17.51
N PRO A 3 42.13 -9.42 17.04
CA PRO A 3 42.04 -8.22 17.87
C PRO A 3 41.16 -8.51 19.10
N ASN A 4 41.54 -7.96 20.25
CA ASN A 4 40.83 -8.19 21.51
C ASN A 4 39.39 -7.62 21.38
N ALA A 5 38.38 -8.28 21.95
CA ALA A 5 36.97 -7.90 21.80
C ALA A 5 36.71 -6.43 22.22
N ARG A 6 37.52 -5.91 23.17
CA ARG A 6 37.50 -4.52 23.62
C ARG A 6 38.02 -3.53 22.58
N GLU A 7 39.10 -3.86 21.86
CA GLU A 7 39.65 -3.05 20.76
C GLU A 7 38.72 -3.02 19.55
N MET A 8 38.06 -4.16 19.24
CA MET A 8 37.02 -4.22 18.22
C MET A 8 35.78 -3.38 18.58
N SER A 9 35.45 -3.28 19.87
CA SER A 9 34.35 -2.45 20.37
C SER A 9 34.68 -0.95 20.30
N GLU A 10 35.90 -0.55 20.71
CA GLU A 10 36.34 0.85 20.65
C GLU A 10 36.49 1.35 19.20
N SER A 11 37.02 0.50 18.30
CA SER A 11 37.12 0.80 16.87
C SER A 11 35.74 1.03 16.23
N ARG A 12 34.76 0.16 16.53
CA ARG A 12 33.37 0.30 16.07
C ARG A 12 32.72 1.57 16.60
N HIS A 13 32.89 1.87 17.89
CA HIS A 13 32.36 3.10 18.48
C HIS A 13 32.92 4.36 17.81
N LYS A 14 34.24 4.38 17.52
CA LYS A 14 34.89 5.48 16.81
C LYS A 14 34.43 5.61 15.35
N GLN A 15 34.17 4.48 14.66
CA GLN A 15 33.57 4.49 13.33
C GLN A 15 32.14 5.05 13.35
N MET A 16 31.32 4.65 14.32
CA MET A 16 29.96 5.16 14.48
C MET A 16 29.92 6.67 14.73
N LEU A 17 30.80 7.18 15.60
CA LEU A 17 30.89 8.63 15.83
C LEU A 17 31.26 9.39 14.54
N ARG A 18 32.22 8.89 13.76
CA ARG A 18 32.59 9.49 12.48
C ARG A 18 31.44 9.50 11.47
N LEU A 19 30.68 8.40 11.40
CA LEU A 19 29.49 8.31 10.58
C LEU A 19 28.45 9.37 10.99
N LEU A 20 28.11 9.46 12.27
CA LEU A 20 27.13 10.43 12.77
C LEU A 20 27.57 11.87 12.51
N THR A 21 28.86 12.18 12.68
CA THR A 21 29.42 13.49 12.34
C THR A 21 29.31 13.79 10.85
N ALA A 22 29.64 12.83 9.97
CA ALA A 22 29.53 12.99 8.52
C ALA A 22 28.08 13.21 8.07
N LEU A 23 27.14 12.45 8.63
CA LEU A 23 25.70 12.61 8.37
C LEU A 23 25.21 13.98 8.84
N ALA A 24 25.56 14.39 10.06
CA ALA A 24 25.17 15.68 10.62
C ALA A 24 25.76 16.87 9.85
N ALA A 25 26.94 16.72 9.23
CA ALA A 25 27.52 17.75 8.37
C ALA A 25 26.71 17.97 7.08
N VAL A 26 25.98 16.95 6.61
CA VAL A 26 25.13 17.05 5.40
C VAL A 26 23.74 17.56 5.72
N VAL A 27 23.06 17.00 6.73
CA VAL A 27 21.64 17.30 6.99
C VAL A 27 21.41 18.24 8.19
N GLY A 28 22.45 18.56 8.95
CA GLY A 28 22.36 19.28 10.22
C GLY A 28 22.10 18.35 11.41
N THR A 29 22.58 18.75 12.60
CA THR A 29 22.51 17.94 13.83
C THR A 29 21.08 17.65 14.30
N THR A 30 20.14 18.56 14.04
CA THR A 30 18.72 18.39 14.41
C THR A 30 18.01 17.33 13.56
N ASN A 31 18.57 16.98 12.40
CA ASN A 31 18.01 16.02 11.45
C ASN A 31 18.69 14.64 11.52
N VAL A 32 19.53 14.41 12.54
CA VAL A 32 20.11 13.10 12.88
C VAL A 32 19.63 12.69 14.26
N LEU A 33 18.63 11.82 14.31
CA LEU A 33 18.00 11.39 15.55
C LEU A 33 18.67 10.11 16.07
N THR A 34 19.28 10.19 17.24
CA THR A 34 20.01 9.06 17.88
C THR A 34 19.36 8.58 19.18
N LYS A 35 18.41 9.35 19.74
CA LYS A 35 17.71 8.98 20.98
C LYS A 35 16.50 8.12 20.65
N LEU A 36 16.31 7.02 21.40
CA LEU A 36 15.17 6.10 21.24
C LEU A 36 13.81 6.82 21.22
N SER A 37 13.59 7.79 22.11
CA SER A 37 12.34 8.55 22.19
C SER A 37 12.05 9.41 20.96
N GLN A 38 13.08 9.77 20.18
CA GLN A 38 12.94 10.52 18.94
C GLN A 38 12.80 9.59 17.73
N GLN A 39 13.43 8.42 17.79
CA GLN A 39 13.42 7.42 16.71
C GLN A 39 12.11 6.62 16.66
N GLN A 40 11.42 6.47 17.79
CA GLN A 40 10.30 5.53 17.97
C GLN A 40 9.25 5.61 16.86
N SER A 41 8.83 6.81 16.43
CA SER A 41 7.82 6.98 15.37
C SER A 41 8.26 6.56 13.97
N TYR A 42 9.56 6.39 13.76
CA TYR A 42 10.17 5.97 12.48
C TYR A 42 10.57 4.51 12.49
N VAL A 43 10.91 3.97 13.66
CA VAL A 43 11.34 2.56 13.78
C VAL A 43 10.18 1.63 14.09
N GLN A 44 9.07 2.11 14.65
CA GLN A 44 7.87 1.31 14.90
C GLN A 44 6.85 1.47 13.77
N GLY A 45 6.27 0.36 13.32
CA GLY A 45 5.28 0.30 12.23
C GLY A 45 3.99 -0.39 12.66
N ALA A 46 3.17 -0.80 11.69
CA ALA A 46 1.98 -1.61 11.96
C ALA A 46 2.33 -2.98 12.56
N ILE A 47 3.46 -3.54 12.14
CA ILE A 47 4.11 -4.69 12.77
C ILE A 47 5.18 -4.13 13.71
N GLU A 48 5.20 -4.65 14.95
CA GLU A 48 6.19 -4.24 15.95
C GLU A 48 7.61 -4.50 15.45
N ALA A 49 8.45 -3.48 15.54
CA ALA A 49 9.86 -3.57 15.18
C ALA A 49 10.67 -3.99 16.40
N VAL A 50 11.37 -5.11 16.26
CA VAL A 50 12.28 -5.64 17.28
C VAL A 50 13.69 -5.62 16.72
N THR A 51 14.48 -4.61 17.09
CA THR A 51 15.90 -4.52 16.69
C THR A 51 16.69 -3.62 17.64
N ASP A 52 17.97 -3.91 17.81
CA ASP A 52 18.97 -3.06 18.47
C ASP A 52 19.97 -2.44 17.47
N ALA A 53 19.89 -2.80 16.18
CA ALA A 53 20.84 -2.39 15.15
C ALA A 53 20.67 -0.93 14.69
N THR A 54 19.56 -0.28 15.02
CA THR A 54 19.27 1.09 14.55
C THR A 54 20.13 2.11 15.28
N ILE A 55 21.06 2.73 14.55
CA ILE A 55 21.99 3.72 15.12
C ILE A 55 21.49 5.15 14.97
N ALA A 56 20.74 5.45 13.90
CA ALA A 56 20.19 6.78 13.66
C ALA A 56 18.97 6.76 12.73
N VAL A 57 18.11 7.75 12.90
CA VAL A 57 17.15 8.19 11.87
C VAL A 57 17.70 9.48 11.25
N VAL A 58 17.81 9.53 9.93
CA VAL A 58 18.33 10.69 9.19
C VAL A 58 17.23 11.30 8.33
N ILE A 59 17.08 12.62 8.39
CA ILE A 59 16.00 13.35 7.70
C ILE A 59 16.61 14.36 6.72
N PRO A 60 16.93 13.96 5.46
CA PRO A 60 17.43 14.88 4.45
C PRO A 60 16.40 15.96 4.07
N HIS A 61 16.88 17.18 3.82
CA HIS A 61 16.05 18.34 3.44
C HIS A 61 16.12 18.66 1.93
N SER A 62 16.91 17.93 1.15
CA SER A 62 16.99 18.04 -0.31
C SER A 62 17.35 16.69 -0.94
N LEU A 63 17.10 16.55 -2.24
CA LEU A 63 17.48 15.37 -3.01
C LEU A 63 19.01 15.19 -3.04
N VAL A 64 19.78 16.28 -3.16
CA VAL A 64 21.24 16.24 -3.03
C VAL A 64 21.68 15.76 -1.65
N ALA A 65 21.04 16.23 -0.57
CA ALA A 65 21.35 15.77 0.78
C ALA A 65 21.06 14.27 0.92
N LEU A 66 19.95 13.78 0.37
CA LEU A 66 19.64 12.35 0.32
C LEU A 66 20.74 11.56 -0.42
N TRP A 67 21.16 12.02 -1.60
CA TRP A 67 22.25 11.41 -2.37
C TRP A 67 23.58 11.35 -1.60
N ARG A 68 23.95 12.43 -0.92
CA ARG A 68 25.16 12.47 -0.09
C ARG A 68 25.05 11.52 1.11
N VAL A 69 23.89 11.48 1.78
CA VAL A 69 23.63 10.59 2.92
C VAL A 69 23.79 9.12 2.52
N ILE A 70 23.19 8.68 1.40
CA ILE A 70 23.28 7.27 0.99
C ILE A 70 24.72 6.87 0.65
N ASN A 71 25.49 7.77 0.02
CA ASN A 71 26.91 7.53 -0.28
C ASN A 71 27.78 7.47 0.99
N ILE A 72 27.49 8.30 1.99
CA ILE A 72 28.12 8.20 3.31
C ILE A 72 27.78 6.83 3.94
N CYS A 73 26.51 6.43 3.97
CA CYS A 73 26.11 5.12 4.50
C CYS A 73 26.82 3.95 3.78
N ALA A 74 26.96 4.01 2.46
CA ALA A 74 27.71 3.00 1.69
C ALA A 74 29.20 2.95 2.09
N THR A 75 29.84 4.11 2.27
CA THR A 75 31.26 4.21 2.68
C THR A 75 31.52 3.58 4.04
N PHE A 76 30.56 3.70 4.96
CA PHE A 76 30.62 3.10 6.30
C PHE A 76 30.02 1.69 6.38
N ASP A 77 29.60 1.12 5.24
CA ASP A 77 28.97 -0.20 5.12
C ASP A 77 27.76 -0.42 6.05
N VAL A 78 26.87 0.57 6.06
CA VAL A 78 25.66 0.60 6.90
C VAL A 78 24.42 0.23 6.08
N ILE A 79 23.50 -0.50 6.72
CA ILE A 79 22.20 -0.85 6.16
C ILE A 79 21.31 0.39 6.10
N ILE A 80 20.58 0.55 5.00
CA ILE A 80 19.63 1.65 4.81
C ILE A 80 18.21 1.09 4.74
N ILE A 81 17.32 1.66 5.55
CA ILE A 81 15.86 1.52 5.37
C ILE A 81 15.32 2.87 4.93
N ALA A 82 14.94 2.96 3.66
CA ALA A 82 14.29 4.15 3.10
C ALA A 82 12.81 4.17 3.48
N GLN A 83 12.37 5.28 4.06
CA GLN A 83 11.00 5.42 4.56
C GLN A 83 10.39 6.74 4.10
N ALA A 84 9.18 6.66 3.53
CA ALA A 84 8.34 7.83 3.26
C ALA A 84 7.36 8.06 4.41
N ALA A 85 6.13 7.58 4.30
CA ALA A 85 5.06 7.85 5.28
C ALA A 85 4.96 6.84 6.44
N ASN A 86 5.68 5.72 6.40
CA ASN A 86 5.58 4.61 7.36
C ASN A 86 4.15 4.04 7.53
N THR A 87 3.44 3.84 6.42
CA THR A 87 2.05 3.33 6.41
C THR A 87 1.94 1.88 5.93
N GLY A 88 3.07 1.18 5.77
CA GLY A 88 3.09 -0.22 5.32
C GLY A 88 2.56 -1.16 6.40
N LEU A 89 1.67 -2.07 6.03
CA LEU A 89 0.98 -2.96 6.98
C LEU A 89 1.71 -4.28 7.26
N THR A 90 2.71 -4.63 6.45
CA THR A 90 3.45 -5.89 6.55
C THR A 90 4.85 -5.73 7.15
N GLY A 91 5.13 -4.58 7.78
CA GLY A 91 6.40 -4.32 8.48
C GLY A 91 7.57 -3.98 7.55
N GLY A 92 7.38 -3.90 6.24
CA GLY A 92 8.47 -3.62 5.28
C GLY A 92 8.98 -2.17 5.26
N SER A 93 8.40 -1.28 6.06
CA SER A 93 8.82 0.13 6.19
C SER A 93 9.70 0.39 7.40
N THR A 94 9.97 -0.62 8.23
CA THR A 94 10.64 -0.49 9.53
C THR A 94 11.64 -1.62 9.75
N PRO A 95 12.70 -1.41 10.56
CA PRO A 95 13.63 -2.47 10.92
C PRO A 95 12.93 -3.68 11.56
N ASN A 96 13.41 -4.89 11.29
CA ASN A 96 12.84 -6.11 11.88
C ASN A 96 13.92 -7.18 12.11
N GLY A 97 14.10 -7.58 13.36
CA GLY A 97 15.03 -8.63 13.75
C GLY A 97 16.49 -8.19 13.84
N GLU A 98 17.36 -9.19 13.78
CA GLU A 98 18.81 -9.02 13.87
C GLU A 98 19.43 -8.72 12.49
N TYR A 99 20.46 -7.88 12.51
CA TYR A 99 21.22 -7.49 11.33
C TYR A 99 22.73 -7.62 11.60
N ASP A 100 23.49 -7.89 10.56
CA ASP A 100 24.95 -8.07 10.62
C ASP A 100 25.73 -6.75 10.68
N ARG A 101 25.07 -5.65 10.34
CA ARG A 101 25.64 -4.30 10.23
C ARG A 101 24.76 -3.29 10.96
N PRO A 102 25.33 -2.14 11.37
CA PRO A 102 24.54 -1.01 11.84
C PRO A 102 23.51 -0.59 10.79
N LEU A 103 22.40 -0.01 11.26
CA LEU A 103 21.27 0.37 10.43
C LEU A 103 20.92 1.85 10.60
N VAL A 104 20.70 2.52 9.48
CA VAL A 104 20.15 3.89 9.42
C VAL A 104 18.79 3.86 8.73
N VAL A 105 17.79 4.42 9.39
CA VAL A 105 16.50 4.71 8.76
C VAL A 105 16.59 6.10 8.14
N ILE A 106 16.28 6.23 6.85
CA ILE A 106 16.24 7.52 6.15
C ILE A 106 14.77 7.91 5.95
N SER A 107 14.33 8.95 6.65
CA SER A 107 12.99 9.52 6.49
C SER A 107 12.99 10.58 5.40
N MET A 108 12.26 10.33 4.32
CA MET A 108 12.19 11.22 3.17
C MET A 108 11.04 12.24 3.24
N GLN A 109 10.40 12.37 4.40
CA GLN A 109 9.15 13.15 4.59
C GLN A 109 9.25 14.64 4.23
N LEU A 110 10.46 15.22 4.20
CA LEU A 110 10.68 16.61 3.80
C LEU A 110 10.84 16.78 2.28
N LEU A 111 10.95 15.69 1.53
CA LEU A 111 11.23 15.69 0.08
C LEU A 111 9.91 15.63 -0.71
N GLY A 112 9.00 16.56 -0.42
CA GLY A 112 7.71 16.67 -1.11
C GLY A 112 7.81 17.49 -2.39
N GLY A 113 6.83 17.33 -3.28
CA GLY A 113 6.75 18.12 -4.51
C GLY A 113 6.25 17.31 -5.69
N VAL A 114 5.60 18.00 -6.62
CA VAL A 114 5.11 17.43 -7.87
C VAL A 114 5.38 18.40 -9.02
N HIS A 115 5.72 17.86 -10.19
CA HIS A 115 5.90 18.64 -11.41
C HIS A 115 4.95 18.10 -12.49
N LEU A 116 3.99 18.91 -12.90
CA LEU A 116 3.05 18.56 -13.96
C LEU A 116 3.73 18.61 -15.33
N LEU A 117 3.42 17.63 -16.17
CA LEU A 117 3.92 17.48 -17.54
C LEU A 117 2.75 17.34 -18.50
N ASN A 118 2.94 17.67 -19.78
CA ASN A 118 2.00 17.36 -20.87
C ASN A 118 0.55 17.74 -20.54
N ASP A 119 0.30 19.01 -20.20
CA ASP A 119 -1.02 19.50 -19.79
C ASP A 119 -1.65 18.70 -18.63
N ALA A 120 -0.78 18.32 -17.68
CA ALA A 120 -1.08 17.49 -16.52
C ALA A 120 -1.51 16.05 -16.85
N ALA A 121 -1.41 15.57 -18.09
CA ALA A 121 -1.63 14.16 -18.43
C ALA A 121 -0.65 13.22 -17.72
N GLU A 122 0.50 13.76 -17.30
CA GLU A 122 1.50 13.07 -16.49
C GLU A 122 2.04 14.01 -15.42
N LEU A 123 2.69 13.44 -14.42
CA LEU A 123 3.43 14.21 -13.42
C LEU A 123 4.67 13.45 -12.97
N VAL A 124 5.64 14.21 -12.47
CA VAL A 124 6.76 13.70 -11.68
C VAL A 124 6.45 13.91 -10.21
N ALA A 125 6.52 12.86 -9.41
CA ALA A 125 6.31 12.88 -7.97
C ALA A 125 7.63 12.66 -7.22
N LEU A 126 7.93 13.54 -6.26
CA LEU A 126 9.08 13.44 -5.36
C LEU A 126 8.77 12.51 -4.16
N PRO A 127 9.77 12.09 -3.35
CA PRO A 127 9.63 10.98 -2.40
C PRO A 127 8.49 11.12 -1.38
N ALA A 128 8.22 12.34 -0.91
CA ALA A 128 7.12 12.61 0.03
C ALA A 128 5.85 13.19 -0.63
N ALA A 129 5.76 13.18 -1.96
CA ALA A 129 4.52 13.53 -2.64
C ALA A 129 3.41 12.54 -2.22
N THR A 130 2.35 13.05 -1.61
CA THR A 130 1.23 12.24 -1.12
C THR A 130 0.15 12.10 -2.19
N LEU A 131 -0.61 11.01 -2.15
CA LEU A 131 -1.78 10.84 -3.02
C LEU A 131 -2.80 11.97 -2.83
N GLN A 132 -2.98 12.44 -1.58
CA GLN A 132 -3.83 13.58 -1.28
C GLN A 132 -3.34 14.89 -1.94
N GLN A 133 -2.03 15.14 -1.90
CA GLN A 133 -1.45 16.30 -2.58
C GLN A 133 -1.71 16.24 -4.09
N LEU A 134 -1.54 15.06 -4.69
CA LEU A 134 -1.87 14.80 -6.09
C LEU A 134 -3.34 15.10 -6.39
N GLU A 135 -4.27 14.53 -5.63
CA GLU A 135 -5.72 14.79 -5.80
C GLU A 135 -6.03 16.29 -5.75
N SER A 136 -5.49 17.00 -4.76
CA SER A 136 -5.72 18.45 -4.61
C SER A 136 -5.13 19.29 -5.74
N THR A 137 -4.01 18.86 -6.31
CA THR A 137 -3.31 19.56 -7.41
C THR A 137 -3.98 19.30 -8.75
N LEU A 138 -4.52 18.09 -8.96
CA LEU A 138 -5.15 17.67 -10.21
C LEU A 138 -6.63 18.07 -10.30
N ALA A 139 -7.34 18.19 -9.17
CA ALA A 139 -8.77 18.50 -9.15
C ALA A 139 -9.15 19.80 -9.91
N PRO A 140 -8.44 20.93 -9.76
CA PRO A 140 -8.73 22.16 -10.52
C PRO A 140 -8.52 22.01 -12.03
N LEU A 141 -7.73 21.02 -12.45
CA LEU A 141 -7.42 20.72 -13.85
C LEU A 141 -8.37 19.69 -14.46
N GLY A 142 -9.37 19.23 -13.68
CA GLY A 142 -10.29 18.18 -14.12
C GLY A 142 -9.58 16.84 -14.34
N ARG A 143 -8.56 16.52 -13.54
CA ARG A 143 -7.82 15.25 -13.59
C ARG A 143 -7.78 14.52 -12.25
N GLU A 144 -7.43 13.24 -12.30
CA GLU A 144 -7.34 12.32 -11.16
C GLU A 144 -6.00 11.56 -11.14
N PRO A 145 -5.49 11.18 -9.95
CA PRO A 145 -4.25 10.42 -9.83
C PRO A 145 -4.41 8.96 -10.26
N HIS A 146 -3.33 8.28 -10.64
CA HIS A 146 -3.34 6.85 -10.98
C HIS A 146 -3.82 5.89 -9.87
N SER A 147 -3.88 6.33 -8.60
CA SER A 147 -4.23 5.46 -7.47
C SER A 147 -5.09 6.19 -6.43
N VAL A 148 -6.04 5.46 -5.85
CA VAL A 148 -6.84 5.85 -4.68
C VAL A 148 -6.84 4.66 -3.72
N LEU A 149 -6.32 4.88 -2.51
CA LEU A 149 -6.15 3.88 -1.46
C LEU A 149 -7.02 4.22 -0.26
N GLY A 150 -7.39 3.21 0.54
CA GLY A 150 -7.95 3.46 1.88
C GLY A 150 -7.02 4.31 2.74
N SER A 151 -5.70 4.19 2.54
CA SER A 151 -4.66 4.98 3.22
C SER A 151 -4.36 6.34 2.58
N SER A 152 -4.99 6.71 1.46
CA SER A 152 -4.87 8.06 0.89
C SER A 152 -5.20 9.15 1.92
N CYS A 153 -6.16 8.87 2.82
CA CYS A 153 -6.56 9.77 3.89
C CYS A 153 -5.62 9.79 5.12
N VAL A 154 -4.55 8.98 5.15
CA VAL A 154 -3.53 9.00 6.21
C VAL A 154 -2.15 9.42 5.71
N GLY A 155 -2.04 9.83 4.44
CA GLY A 155 -0.82 10.42 3.87
C GLY A 155 0.10 9.44 3.15
N ALA A 156 -0.43 8.35 2.60
CA ALA A 156 0.34 7.46 1.73
C ALA A 156 1.02 8.23 0.58
N SER A 157 2.31 7.95 0.37
CA SER A 157 3.13 8.56 -0.68
C SER A 157 2.98 7.84 -2.02
N VAL A 158 3.07 8.58 -3.13
CA VAL A 158 3.06 8.02 -4.49
C VAL A 158 4.18 6.98 -4.68
N ILE A 159 5.42 7.35 -4.33
CA ILE A 159 6.57 6.45 -4.46
C ILE A 159 6.41 5.21 -3.58
N GLY A 160 5.92 5.36 -2.35
CA GLY A 160 5.60 4.22 -1.50
C GLY A 160 4.58 3.26 -2.13
N GLY A 161 3.60 3.77 -2.87
CA GLY A 161 2.66 2.96 -3.64
C GLY A 161 3.36 2.19 -4.77
N ILE A 162 4.19 2.86 -5.58
CA ILE A 162 4.98 2.26 -6.66
C ILE A 162 5.92 1.17 -6.11
N CYS A 163 6.70 1.47 -5.06
CA CYS A 163 7.64 0.51 -4.47
C CYS A 163 6.95 -0.73 -3.89
N ASN A 164 5.68 -0.64 -3.50
CA ASN A 164 4.91 -1.76 -2.97
C ASN A 164 3.92 -2.34 -3.96
N SER A 165 3.94 -1.91 -5.23
CA SER A 165 2.94 -2.27 -6.24
C SER A 165 1.51 -2.18 -5.68
N SER A 166 1.23 -1.13 -4.91
CA SER A 166 -0.01 -1.02 -4.15
C SER A 166 -1.21 -1.07 -5.08
N GLY A 167 -2.11 -2.00 -4.83
CA GLY A 167 -3.46 -1.98 -5.36
C GLY A 167 -4.34 -1.01 -4.60
N GLY A 168 -5.38 -0.53 -5.26
CA GLY A 168 -6.38 0.35 -4.65
C GLY A 168 -7.77 0.04 -5.14
N MET A 169 -8.66 1.01 -4.94
CA MET A 169 -10.09 0.90 -5.23
C MET A 169 -10.40 0.96 -6.73
N LEU A 170 -9.43 1.38 -7.54
CA LEU A 170 -9.63 1.73 -8.94
C LEU A 170 -9.50 0.51 -9.85
N VAL A 171 -10.64 -0.09 -10.20
CA VAL A 171 -10.73 -1.30 -11.04
C VAL A 171 -10.12 -1.08 -12.43
N GLN A 172 -10.09 0.16 -12.91
CA GLN A 172 -9.57 0.50 -14.23
C GLN A 172 -8.04 0.64 -14.30
N ARG A 173 -7.35 0.79 -13.15
CA ARG A 173 -5.95 1.27 -13.12
C ARG A 173 -4.93 0.22 -12.67
N GLY A 174 -5.37 -0.82 -11.95
CA GLY A 174 -4.48 -1.90 -11.50
C GLY A 174 -3.54 -1.50 -10.37
N PRO A 175 -2.47 -2.28 -10.13
CA PRO A 175 -1.44 -1.91 -9.16
C PRO A 175 -0.67 -0.68 -9.63
N ALA A 176 -0.20 0.13 -8.68
CA ALA A 176 0.65 1.27 -8.98
C ALA A 176 1.94 0.82 -9.68
N TYR A 177 2.18 1.34 -10.89
CA TYR A 177 3.28 0.90 -11.76
C TYR A 177 3.78 2.06 -12.63
N THR A 178 5.09 2.07 -12.86
CA THR A 178 5.76 2.92 -13.86
C THR A 178 7.13 2.34 -14.23
N GLU A 179 7.51 2.52 -15.49
CA GLU A 179 8.85 2.26 -16.02
C GLU A 179 9.74 3.51 -16.04
N MET A 180 9.21 4.63 -15.52
CA MET A 180 9.87 5.93 -15.58
C MET A 180 10.19 6.43 -14.17
N ALA A 181 11.43 6.24 -13.75
CA ALA A 181 11.91 6.64 -12.43
C ALA A 181 13.34 7.22 -12.47
N LEU A 182 13.67 8.04 -11.48
CA LEU A 182 15.04 8.37 -11.11
C LEU A 182 15.34 7.71 -9.77
N PHE A 183 16.31 6.82 -9.73
CA PHE A 183 16.64 6.05 -8.53
C PHE A 183 18.14 5.81 -8.41
N ALA A 184 18.61 5.57 -7.18
CA ALA A 184 19.95 5.07 -6.92
C ALA A 184 19.94 3.57 -6.63
N ARG A 185 20.83 2.85 -7.31
CA ARG A 185 21.05 1.41 -7.14
C ARG A 185 22.44 1.17 -6.56
N ARG A 186 22.56 0.28 -5.59
CA ARG A 186 23.86 -0.15 -5.06
C ARG A 186 24.39 -1.31 -5.91
N ASN A 187 25.51 -1.14 -6.59
CA ASN A 187 26.08 -2.18 -7.46
C ASN A 187 26.88 -3.23 -6.66
N ASP A 188 27.43 -4.24 -7.34
CA ASP A 188 28.20 -5.33 -6.72
C ASP A 188 29.45 -4.86 -5.96
N SER A 189 30.03 -3.72 -6.35
CA SER A 189 31.16 -3.10 -5.64
C SER A 189 30.74 -2.33 -4.38
N GLY A 190 29.44 -2.22 -4.12
CA GLY A 190 28.89 -1.50 -2.99
C GLY A 190 28.79 0.00 -3.17
N VAL A 191 28.94 0.52 -4.40
CA VAL A 191 28.83 1.95 -4.74
C VAL A 191 27.44 2.25 -5.31
N PHE A 192 26.92 3.46 -5.05
CA PHE A 192 25.66 3.91 -5.62
C PHE A 192 25.82 4.49 -7.02
N GLU A 193 24.97 4.05 -7.93
CA GLU A 193 24.80 4.59 -9.28
C GLU A 193 23.45 5.33 -9.34
N LEU A 194 23.44 6.56 -9.86
CA LEU A 194 22.19 7.29 -10.12
C LEU A 194 21.71 6.98 -11.54
N ILE A 195 20.51 6.42 -11.67
CA ILE A 195 19.93 5.95 -12.94
C ILE A 195 18.70 6.81 -13.25
N ASN A 196 18.76 7.57 -14.36
CA ASN A 196 17.69 8.43 -14.83
C ASN A 196 16.92 7.80 -15.98
N HIS A 197 15.74 7.24 -15.69
CA HIS A 197 14.79 6.74 -16.68
C HIS A 197 13.49 7.56 -16.72
N LEU A 198 13.48 8.80 -16.21
CA LEU A 198 12.29 9.67 -16.22
C LEU A 198 11.88 10.14 -17.63
N GLY A 199 12.72 9.93 -18.63
CA GLY A 199 12.54 10.49 -19.98
C GLY A 199 12.62 12.02 -20.00
N LEU A 200 13.40 12.58 -19.07
CA LEU A 200 13.68 14.01 -18.90
C LEU A 200 15.19 14.22 -18.88
N ASP A 201 15.66 15.23 -19.61
CA ASP A 201 17.05 15.69 -19.50
C ASP A 201 17.20 16.52 -18.21
N LEU A 202 17.99 16.00 -17.28
CA LEU A 202 18.25 16.59 -15.98
C LEU A 202 19.71 17.09 -15.85
N GLY A 203 20.53 16.95 -16.91
CA GLY A 203 21.97 17.16 -16.84
C GLY A 203 22.76 15.84 -16.77
N SER A 204 24.04 15.92 -16.43
CA SER A 204 24.98 14.79 -16.55
C SER A 204 25.58 14.34 -15.22
N HIS A 205 25.63 15.22 -14.22
CA HIS A 205 26.18 14.92 -12.91
C HIS A 205 25.07 14.62 -11.89
N PRO A 206 25.26 13.68 -10.94
CA PRO A 206 24.21 13.31 -9.99
C PRO A 206 23.63 14.49 -9.20
N GLU A 207 24.46 15.37 -8.65
CA GLU A 207 23.94 16.51 -7.86
C GLU A 207 23.19 17.53 -8.74
N GLU A 208 23.70 17.80 -9.94
CA GLU A 208 23.04 18.65 -10.95
C GLU A 208 21.65 18.08 -11.31
N MET A 209 21.55 16.78 -11.59
CA MET A 209 20.28 16.12 -11.90
C MET A 209 19.26 16.29 -10.77
N LEU A 210 19.71 16.14 -9.52
CA LEU A 210 18.86 16.19 -8.34
C LEU A 210 18.44 17.62 -8.00
N GLU A 211 19.30 18.61 -8.20
CA GLU A 211 18.96 20.04 -8.08
C GLU A 211 17.93 20.43 -9.13
N ASN A 212 18.17 20.08 -10.40
CA ASN A 212 17.26 20.38 -11.50
C ASN A 212 15.90 19.73 -11.30
N LEU A 213 15.90 18.46 -10.90
CA LEU A 213 14.68 17.73 -10.58
C LEU A 213 13.90 18.42 -9.45
N GLN A 214 14.55 18.71 -8.33
CA GLN A 214 13.87 19.31 -7.17
C GLN A 214 13.35 20.73 -7.45
N ALA A 215 14.11 21.52 -8.22
CA ALA A 215 13.72 22.87 -8.60
C ALA A 215 12.67 22.89 -9.73
N GLY A 216 12.48 21.78 -10.45
CA GLY A 216 11.62 21.74 -11.63
C GLY A 216 12.21 22.46 -12.86
N THR A 217 13.53 22.64 -12.92
CA THR A 217 14.26 23.38 -13.96
C THR A 217 14.72 22.49 -15.09
N PHE A 218 13.81 21.66 -15.60
CA PHE A 218 14.02 20.78 -16.76
C PHE A 218 12.99 21.06 -17.84
N ASN A 219 13.30 20.70 -19.09
CA ASN A 219 12.36 20.91 -20.19
C ASN A 219 11.13 20.01 -20.00
N LYS A 220 9.99 20.62 -19.69
CA LYS A 220 8.71 19.93 -19.48
C LYS A 220 8.08 19.45 -20.80
N ALA A 221 8.52 19.99 -21.94
CA ALA A 221 8.17 19.52 -23.26
C ALA A 221 9.18 18.47 -23.70
N SER A 222 8.95 17.22 -23.30
CA SER A 222 9.65 16.08 -23.89
C SER A 222 8.82 15.60 -25.08
N ASN A 223 9.39 15.56 -26.29
CA ASN A 223 8.78 14.95 -27.47
C ASN A 223 8.64 13.44 -27.21
N SER A 224 7.59 13.03 -26.51
CA SER A 224 7.34 11.65 -26.08
C SER A 224 6.79 10.76 -27.20
N THR A 225 7.20 10.98 -28.45
CA THR A 225 6.91 10.06 -29.55
C THR A 225 7.96 8.96 -29.70
N SER A 226 9.07 8.99 -28.93
CA SER A 226 10.15 7.99 -29.01
C SER A 226 10.32 7.08 -27.78
N ASN A 227 9.66 7.34 -26.65
CA ASN A 227 9.82 6.51 -25.46
C ASN A 227 8.64 5.54 -25.32
N SER A 228 8.91 4.25 -25.55
CA SER A 228 7.95 3.15 -25.41
C SER A 228 7.61 2.78 -23.96
N ASN A 229 8.21 3.45 -22.98
CA ASN A 229 8.12 3.08 -21.57
C ASN A 229 6.78 3.50 -20.97
N ALA A 230 6.17 2.60 -20.19
CA ALA A 230 4.83 2.78 -19.66
C ALA A 230 4.81 3.61 -18.36
N CYS A 231 3.91 4.61 -18.30
CA CYS A 231 3.62 5.41 -17.09
C CYS A 231 2.48 4.81 -16.23
N THR A 232 1.94 3.65 -16.63
CA THR A 232 0.83 2.93 -15.97
C THR A 232 0.77 1.48 -16.47
N ASN A 233 0.00 0.62 -15.80
CA ASN A 233 -0.19 -0.77 -16.24
C ASN A 233 -1.27 -0.88 -17.34
N HIS A 234 -0.86 -0.72 -18.59
CA HIS A 234 -1.78 -0.72 -19.74
C HIS A 234 -2.52 -2.06 -19.96
N HIS A 235 -1.96 -3.18 -19.48
CA HIS A 235 -2.54 -4.51 -19.70
C HIS A 235 -3.58 -4.89 -18.63
N TYR A 236 -3.67 -4.15 -17.52
CA TYR A 236 -4.51 -4.54 -16.38
C TYR A 236 -6.00 -4.66 -16.73
N GLN A 237 -6.54 -3.75 -17.55
CA GLN A 237 -7.96 -3.78 -17.91
C GLN A 237 -8.36 -5.05 -18.68
N HIS A 238 -7.46 -5.56 -19.52
CA HIS A 238 -7.67 -6.85 -20.18
C HIS A 238 -7.54 -8.00 -19.17
N LYS A 239 -6.51 -7.94 -18.31
CA LYS A 239 -6.26 -8.97 -17.28
C LYS A 239 -7.44 -9.13 -16.32
N VAL A 240 -8.02 -8.04 -15.82
CA VAL A 240 -9.13 -8.10 -14.84
C VAL A 240 -10.43 -8.66 -15.46
N ARG A 241 -10.62 -8.53 -16.78
CA ARG A 241 -11.80 -9.05 -17.49
C ARG A 241 -11.75 -10.54 -17.80
N ASP A 242 -10.57 -11.12 -17.83
CA ASP A 242 -10.38 -12.54 -18.12
C ASP A 242 -10.78 -13.39 -16.90
N CYS A 243 -12.09 -13.67 -16.81
CA CYS A 243 -12.72 -14.43 -15.74
C CYS A 243 -12.51 -15.95 -15.84
N GLU A 244 -11.78 -16.46 -16.83
CA GLU A 244 -11.55 -17.90 -16.99
C GLU A 244 -10.15 -18.32 -16.51
N ALA A 245 -9.25 -17.35 -16.27
CA ALA A 245 -7.92 -17.64 -15.79
C ALA A 245 -7.87 -18.10 -14.32
N GLU A 246 -7.06 -19.14 -14.09
CA GLU A 246 -6.72 -19.71 -12.78
C GLU A 246 -5.73 -18.85 -11.96
N THR A 247 -5.26 -17.73 -12.52
CA THR A 247 -4.36 -16.80 -11.83
C THR A 247 -5.09 -15.53 -11.40
N PRO A 248 -4.70 -14.91 -10.26
CA PRO A 248 -5.31 -13.66 -9.81
C PRO A 248 -5.04 -12.48 -10.74
N ALA A 249 -5.89 -11.45 -10.66
CA ALA A 249 -5.77 -10.25 -11.49
C ALA A 249 -4.53 -9.41 -11.14
N ARG A 250 -4.18 -9.34 -9.86
CA ARG A 250 -3.01 -8.64 -9.32
C ARG A 250 -2.58 -9.24 -8.00
N PHE A 251 -1.27 -9.32 -7.76
CA PHE A 251 -0.67 -9.72 -6.49
C PHE A 251 0.80 -9.27 -6.46
N ASN A 252 1.42 -9.16 -5.28
CA ASN A 252 2.76 -8.57 -5.14
C ASN A 252 3.90 -9.44 -5.70
N ASN A 253 3.71 -10.76 -5.74
CA ASN A 253 4.67 -11.69 -6.33
C ASN A 253 4.52 -11.83 -7.87
N ASP A 254 3.64 -11.04 -8.50
CA ASP A 254 3.40 -11.11 -9.94
C ASP A 254 4.58 -10.52 -10.73
N PRO A 255 5.34 -11.35 -11.49
CA PRO A 255 6.52 -10.86 -12.21
C PRO A 255 6.18 -9.80 -13.27
N SER A 256 4.95 -9.78 -13.79
CA SER A 256 4.51 -8.78 -14.77
C SER A 256 4.36 -7.37 -14.19
N GLY A 257 4.36 -7.24 -12.85
CA GLY A 257 4.30 -5.97 -12.14
C GLY A 257 5.64 -5.50 -11.56
N LEU A 258 6.75 -6.22 -11.81
CA LEU A 258 8.07 -5.93 -11.23
C LEU A 258 8.99 -5.26 -12.25
N TYR A 259 9.34 -3.99 -12.00
CA TYR A 259 10.26 -3.25 -12.86
C TYR A 259 10.94 -2.11 -12.10
N GLU A 260 12.27 -2.16 -11.99
CA GLU A 260 13.09 -1.12 -11.36
C GLU A 260 12.53 -0.60 -10.02
N ALA A 261 11.91 0.58 -10.01
CA ALA A 261 11.26 1.15 -8.82
C ALA A 261 9.94 0.46 -8.45
N SER A 262 9.17 0.02 -9.46
CA SER A 262 7.88 -0.67 -9.31
C SER A 262 8.09 -2.04 -8.67
N GLY A 263 7.50 -2.23 -7.49
CA GLY A 263 7.66 -3.44 -6.69
C GLY A 263 9.01 -3.56 -5.97
N SER A 264 9.86 -2.52 -5.96
CA SER A 264 11.22 -2.59 -5.41
C SER A 264 11.32 -2.82 -3.90
N ALA A 265 10.26 -2.54 -3.14
CA ALA A 265 10.22 -2.68 -1.68
C ALA A 265 11.39 -2.02 -0.92
N GLY A 266 11.94 -0.92 -1.46
CA GLY A 266 13.08 -0.22 -0.86
C GLY A 266 14.44 -0.83 -1.16
N LYS A 267 14.54 -1.77 -2.12
CA LYS A 267 15.80 -2.31 -2.66
C LYS A 267 16.54 -1.35 -3.61
N VAL A 268 15.93 -0.21 -3.91
CA VAL A 268 16.58 0.97 -4.52
C VAL A 268 16.12 2.23 -3.80
N ILE A 269 16.90 3.30 -3.90
CA ILE A 269 16.54 4.61 -3.34
C ILE A 269 15.89 5.45 -4.44
N VAL A 270 14.56 5.56 -4.42
CA VAL A 270 13.79 6.27 -5.45
C VAL A 270 13.74 7.77 -5.14
N PHE A 271 14.24 8.59 -6.07
CA PHE A 271 14.24 10.06 -5.96
C PHE A 271 13.02 10.69 -6.65
N ALA A 272 12.52 10.08 -7.71
CA ALA A 272 11.30 10.51 -8.37
C ALA A 272 10.71 9.39 -9.23
N VAL A 273 9.39 9.47 -9.44
CA VAL A 273 8.67 8.65 -10.42
C VAL A 273 7.84 9.54 -11.32
N ARG A 274 7.76 9.20 -12.61
CA ARG A 274 6.82 9.80 -13.55
C ARG A 274 5.63 8.87 -13.70
N VAL A 275 4.42 9.40 -13.52
CA VAL A 275 3.17 8.62 -13.51
C VAL A 275 2.11 9.33 -14.34
N ALA A 276 1.23 8.53 -14.95
CA ALA A 276 0.09 9.05 -15.69
C ALA A 276 -0.99 9.64 -14.74
N THR A 277 -1.77 10.56 -15.27
CA THR A 277 -3.00 11.06 -14.66
C THR A 277 -4.16 10.90 -15.65
N PHE A 278 -5.38 10.86 -15.11
CA PHE A 278 -6.57 10.50 -15.87
C PHE A 278 -7.56 11.64 -15.88
N VAL A 279 -8.34 11.79 -16.95
CA VAL A 279 -9.38 12.81 -16.97
C VAL A 279 -10.43 12.46 -15.92
N LYS A 280 -10.82 13.44 -15.10
CA LYS A 280 -11.85 13.27 -14.08
C LYS A 280 -13.23 13.19 -14.74
N PRO A 281 -13.97 12.08 -14.61
CA PRO A 281 -15.32 11.91 -15.17
C PRO A 281 -16.25 13.10 -14.94
N LYS A 282 -17.00 13.51 -15.97
CA LYS A 282 -18.01 14.58 -15.85
C LYS A 282 -19.18 14.16 -14.97
N ARG A 283 -19.55 12.88 -15.04
CA ARG A 283 -20.65 12.29 -14.29
C ARG A 283 -20.22 10.96 -13.72
N GLU A 284 -20.59 10.76 -12.46
CA GLU A 284 -20.39 9.52 -11.73
C GLU A 284 -21.68 9.18 -10.98
N GLN A 285 -21.97 7.89 -10.85
CA GLN A 285 -23.10 7.37 -10.09
C GLN A 285 -22.63 6.19 -9.25
N THR A 286 -23.00 6.21 -7.98
CA THR A 286 -22.74 5.09 -7.07
C THR A 286 -24.03 4.31 -6.87
N PHE A 287 -23.92 2.99 -6.93
CA PHE A 287 -24.96 2.02 -6.68
C PHE A 287 -24.57 1.20 -5.45
N TYR A 288 -25.47 1.12 -4.47
CA TYR A 288 -25.30 0.30 -3.28
C TYR A 288 -26.18 -0.94 -3.39
N ILE A 289 -25.52 -2.09 -3.54
CA ILE A 289 -26.13 -3.37 -3.79
C ILE A 289 -26.01 -4.22 -2.54
N SER A 290 -27.09 -4.90 -2.16
CA SER A 290 -27.08 -5.84 -1.05
C SER A 290 -27.84 -7.12 -1.34
N THR A 291 -27.36 -8.25 -0.83
CA THR A 291 -27.98 -9.57 -1.00
C THR A 291 -27.65 -10.47 0.20
N ASN A 292 -28.41 -11.56 0.37
CA ASN A 292 -28.13 -12.62 1.32
C ASN A 292 -27.54 -13.88 0.64
N ASP A 293 -27.34 -13.84 -0.67
CA ASP A 293 -26.79 -14.92 -1.48
C ASP A 293 -25.47 -14.48 -2.12
N ALA A 294 -24.40 -15.24 -1.89
CA ALA A 294 -23.08 -14.95 -2.44
C ALA A 294 -23.05 -15.12 -3.96
N ASP A 295 -23.84 -16.05 -4.50
CA ASP A 295 -23.88 -16.36 -5.94
C ASP A 295 -24.44 -15.21 -6.76
N THR A 296 -25.32 -14.38 -6.18
CA THR A 296 -25.73 -13.10 -6.77
C THR A 296 -24.52 -12.24 -7.11
N LEU A 297 -23.59 -12.04 -6.16
CA LEU A 297 -22.42 -11.19 -6.41
C LEU A 297 -21.40 -11.87 -7.34
N THR A 298 -21.20 -13.20 -7.21
CA THR A 298 -20.36 -13.99 -8.12
C THR A 298 -20.79 -13.78 -9.58
N THR A 299 -22.09 -13.97 -9.82
CA THR A 299 -22.68 -13.88 -11.15
C THR A 299 -22.67 -12.44 -11.67
N LEU A 300 -22.94 -11.46 -10.80
CA LEU A 300 -22.85 -10.03 -11.15
C LEU A 300 -21.46 -9.69 -11.68
N ARG A 301 -20.41 -10.05 -10.93
CA ARG A 301 -19.02 -9.77 -11.33
C ARG A 301 -18.71 -10.42 -12.68
N LYS A 302 -18.98 -11.72 -12.82
CA LYS A 302 -18.68 -12.47 -14.05
C LYS A 302 -19.39 -11.87 -15.27
N GLN A 303 -20.72 -11.66 -15.15
CA GLN A 303 -21.52 -11.08 -16.23
C GLN A 303 -21.06 -9.66 -16.60
N TRP A 304 -20.74 -8.82 -15.62
CA TRP A 304 -20.24 -7.46 -15.91
C TRP A 304 -18.90 -7.51 -16.64
N LEU A 305 -17.93 -8.26 -16.12
CA LEU A 305 -16.57 -8.33 -16.68
C LEU A 305 -16.55 -8.94 -18.09
N GLN A 306 -17.46 -9.87 -18.39
CA GLN A 306 -17.63 -10.49 -19.71
C GLN A 306 -18.53 -9.68 -20.66
N SER A 307 -19.16 -8.59 -20.19
CA SER A 307 -19.99 -7.72 -21.02
C SER A 307 -19.22 -6.55 -21.64
N GLU A 308 -19.86 -5.89 -22.60
CA GLU A 308 -19.43 -4.63 -23.21
C GLU A 308 -19.57 -3.41 -22.28
N LEU A 309 -20.13 -3.57 -21.07
CA LEU A 309 -20.18 -2.49 -20.09
C LEU A 309 -18.77 -2.03 -19.75
N LYS A 310 -18.56 -0.71 -19.58
CA LYS A 310 -17.25 -0.22 -19.12
C LYS A 310 -16.96 -0.75 -17.72
N LEU A 311 -15.68 -0.96 -17.42
CA LEU A 311 -15.26 -1.30 -16.06
C LEU A 311 -15.74 -0.21 -15.09
N PRO A 312 -16.27 -0.56 -13.92
CA PRO A 312 -16.62 0.43 -12.92
C PRO A 312 -15.36 1.20 -12.49
N VAL A 313 -15.54 2.42 -11.98
CA VAL A 313 -14.44 3.18 -11.35
C VAL A 313 -13.95 2.40 -10.13
N SER A 314 -14.88 1.95 -9.28
CA SER A 314 -14.59 1.12 -8.11
C SER A 314 -15.73 0.12 -7.86
N ALA A 315 -15.41 -1.01 -7.22
CA ALA A 315 -16.38 -2.03 -6.82
C ALA A 315 -15.96 -2.64 -5.49
N GLU A 316 -16.46 -2.09 -4.40
CA GLU A 316 -15.99 -2.38 -3.05
C GLU A 316 -16.95 -3.26 -2.28
N TYR A 317 -16.46 -4.41 -1.83
CA TYR A 317 -17.21 -5.36 -1.03
C TYR A 317 -17.07 -5.08 0.47
N MET A 318 -18.16 -5.27 1.21
CA MET A 318 -18.19 -5.32 2.68
C MET A 318 -19.16 -6.40 3.16
N HIS A 319 -18.69 -7.25 4.06
CA HIS A 319 -19.54 -8.18 4.79
C HIS A 319 -20.33 -7.48 5.90
N LYS A 320 -21.49 -8.03 6.26
CA LYS A 320 -22.35 -7.53 7.34
C LYS A 320 -21.59 -7.29 8.65
N ASP A 321 -20.70 -8.20 9.03
CA ASP A 321 -19.94 -8.06 10.27
C ASP A 321 -19.05 -6.82 10.29
N TYR A 322 -18.50 -6.44 9.14
CA TYR A 322 -17.75 -5.19 8.99
C TYR A 322 -18.65 -3.97 9.06
N ASN A 323 -19.83 -4.02 8.44
CA ASN A 323 -20.81 -2.93 8.55
C ASN A 323 -21.23 -2.72 10.00
N ASP A 324 -21.58 -3.80 10.71
CA ASP A 324 -22.06 -3.75 12.09
C ASP A 324 -21.01 -3.10 13.01
N ILE A 325 -19.75 -3.54 12.97
CA ILE A 325 -18.71 -2.92 13.81
C ILE A 325 -18.43 -1.48 13.39
N THR A 326 -18.47 -1.14 12.10
CA THR A 326 -18.14 0.21 11.63
C THR A 326 -19.20 1.23 12.04
N MET A 327 -20.48 0.83 12.09
CA MET A 327 -21.57 1.65 12.62
C MET A 327 -21.42 1.97 14.12
N HIS A 328 -20.78 1.08 14.88
CA HIS A 328 -20.64 1.20 16.33
C HIS A 328 -19.28 1.74 16.79
N TYR A 329 -18.18 1.32 16.16
CA TYR A 329 -16.80 1.61 16.56
C TYR A 329 -16.08 2.58 15.61
N GLY A 330 -16.67 2.91 14.46
CA GLY A 330 -16.06 3.76 13.44
C GLY A 330 -16.60 5.20 13.36
N ARG A 331 -17.52 5.62 14.24
CA ARG A 331 -18.24 6.91 14.12
C ARG A 331 -17.34 8.14 14.08
N ASP A 332 -16.41 8.21 15.03
CA ASP A 332 -15.41 9.28 15.11
C ASP A 332 -14.43 9.22 13.94
N THR A 333 -14.00 8.03 13.51
CA THR A 333 -13.12 7.87 12.35
C THR A 333 -13.82 8.38 11.09
N CYS A 334 -15.07 7.99 10.87
CA CYS A 334 -15.90 8.47 9.77
C CYS A 334 -16.13 9.99 9.85
N LEU A 335 -16.28 10.56 11.05
CA LEU A 335 -16.45 12.00 11.23
C LEU A 335 -15.14 12.74 10.90
N SER A 336 -14.01 12.26 11.41
CA SER A 336 -12.68 12.80 11.15
C SER A 336 -12.35 12.79 9.66
N MET A 337 -12.60 11.68 8.96
CA MET A 337 -12.37 11.57 7.52
C MET A 337 -13.26 12.50 6.70
N ARG A 338 -14.51 12.76 7.13
CA ARG A 338 -15.41 13.71 6.46
C ARG A 338 -15.05 15.18 6.68
N LYS A 339 -14.45 15.51 7.82
CA LYS A 339 -14.29 16.91 8.28
C LYS A 339 -12.86 17.41 8.29
N LEU A 340 -11.87 16.52 8.29
CA LEU A 340 -10.46 16.87 8.42
C LEU A 340 -9.69 16.48 7.15
N PRO A 341 -8.72 17.28 6.70
CA PRO A 341 -7.78 16.86 5.67
C PRO A 341 -6.87 15.74 6.20
N ALA A 342 -6.36 14.88 5.30
CA ALA A 342 -5.53 13.73 5.65
C ALA A 342 -4.30 14.09 6.50
N SER A 343 -3.66 15.23 6.23
CA SER A 343 -2.51 15.72 7.00
C SER A 343 -2.82 15.92 8.50
N LYS A 344 -4.03 16.36 8.83
CA LYS A 344 -4.49 16.49 10.23
C LYS A 344 -4.82 15.12 10.82
N ILE A 345 -5.43 14.22 10.04
CA ILE A 345 -5.72 12.84 10.47
C ILE A 345 -4.43 12.10 10.83
N GLY A 346 -3.41 12.14 9.96
CA GLY A 346 -2.10 11.54 10.25
C GLY A 346 -1.43 12.14 11.49
N SER A 347 -1.64 13.43 11.76
CA SER A 347 -1.15 14.08 12.98
C SER A 347 -1.88 13.59 14.24
N LEU A 348 -3.18 13.30 14.16
CA LEU A 348 -3.95 12.71 15.26
C LEU A 348 -3.45 11.31 15.59
N TYR A 349 -3.18 10.46 14.59
CA TYR A 349 -2.60 9.12 14.83
C TYR A 349 -1.22 9.19 15.49
N ARG A 350 -0.35 10.11 15.05
CA ARG A 350 0.95 10.34 15.72
C ARG A 350 0.79 10.81 17.17
N LEU A 351 -0.18 11.66 17.44
CA LEU A 351 -0.50 12.10 18.80
C LEU A 351 -1.01 10.92 19.65
N GLN A 352 -1.93 10.11 19.10
CA GLN A 352 -2.43 8.90 19.75
C GLN A 352 -1.30 7.95 20.12
N ALA A 353 -0.37 7.69 19.19
CA ALA A 353 0.81 6.86 19.44
C ALA A 353 1.71 7.44 20.54
N LYS A 354 1.97 8.76 20.51
CA LYS A 354 2.76 9.46 21.54
C LYS A 354 2.10 9.37 22.92
N VAL A 355 0.78 9.54 23.00
CA VAL A 355 0.02 9.38 24.25
C VAL A 355 0.08 7.93 24.72
N GLY A 356 -0.09 6.96 23.82
CA GLY A 356 0.05 5.54 24.11
C GLY A 356 1.40 5.19 24.74
N TYR A 357 2.49 5.78 24.24
CA TYR A 357 3.83 5.63 24.85
C TYR A 357 3.89 6.14 26.29
N TYR A 358 3.32 7.31 26.59
CA TYR A 358 3.32 7.84 27.96
C TYR A 358 2.42 7.03 28.89
N LEU A 359 1.28 6.52 28.39
CA LEU A 359 0.44 5.60 29.15
C LEU A 359 1.21 4.33 29.52
N ASP A 360 1.94 3.74 28.57
CA ASP A 360 2.78 2.57 28.81
C ASP A 360 3.90 2.87 29.83
N LYS A 361 4.60 3.98 29.63
CA LYS A 361 5.65 4.44 30.55
C LYS A 361 5.13 4.64 31.99
N TRP A 362 3.90 5.11 32.14
CA TRP A 362 3.26 5.31 33.44
C TRP A 362 2.47 4.08 33.93
N HIS A 363 2.59 2.94 33.26
CA HIS A 363 1.88 1.69 33.59
C HIS A 363 0.34 1.86 33.66
N LEU A 364 -0.20 2.80 32.87
CA LEU A 364 -1.63 3.00 32.71
C LEU A 364 -2.17 2.09 31.58
N PRO A 365 -3.46 1.71 31.61
CA PRO A 365 -4.04 0.88 30.57
C PRO A 365 -3.90 1.51 29.19
N LYS A 366 -3.24 0.83 28.24
CA LYS A 366 -3.06 1.28 26.86
C LYS A 366 -4.40 1.60 26.16
N THR A 367 -5.46 0.88 26.55
CA THR A 367 -6.83 1.04 26.00
C THR A 367 -7.59 2.24 26.57
N LEU A 368 -7.03 3.00 27.53
CA LEU A 368 -7.75 4.12 28.16
C LEU A 368 -8.21 5.16 27.14
N LEU A 369 -7.34 5.54 26.20
CA LEU A 369 -7.66 6.52 25.17
C LEU A 369 -8.77 6.03 24.23
N ASP A 370 -8.67 4.78 23.78
CA ASP A 370 -9.69 4.16 22.92
C ASP A 370 -11.03 4.02 23.64
N ARG A 371 -11.04 3.74 24.96
CA ARG A 371 -12.26 3.68 25.77
C ARG A 371 -12.94 5.04 25.86
N ILE A 372 -12.19 6.11 26.11
CA ILE A 372 -12.70 7.48 26.15
C ILE A 372 -13.26 7.89 24.78
N LEU A 373 -12.50 7.63 23.71
CA LEU A 373 -12.91 7.94 22.35
C LEU A 373 -14.17 7.16 21.95
N GLN A 374 -14.23 5.87 22.27
CA GLN A 374 -15.40 5.04 22.01
C GLN A 374 -16.64 5.52 22.78
N MET A 375 -16.49 5.93 24.05
CA MET A 375 -17.59 6.46 24.85
C MET A 375 -18.12 7.77 24.26
N THR A 376 -17.23 8.69 23.89
CA THR A 376 -17.61 10.00 23.31
C THR A 376 -18.16 9.87 21.88
N SER A 377 -17.70 8.88 21.10
CA SER A 377 -18.17 8.64 19.72
C SER A 377 -19.67 8.35 19.63
N ARG A 378 -20.32 7.90 20.71
CA ARG A 378 -21.76 7.64 20.77
C ARG A 378 -22.61 8.89 20.54
N PHE A 379 -22.07 10.06 20.88
CA PHE A 379 -22.72 11.37 20.68
C PHE A 379 -22.44 11.97 19.30
N MET A 380 -21.56 11.35 18.50
CA MET A 380 -21.25 11.80 17.15
C MET A 380 -22.34 11.35 16.16
N PRO A 381 -22.49 12.04 15.02
CA PRO A 381 -23.44 11.66 13.99
C PRO A 381 -23.25 10.22 13.52
N PRO A 382 -24.31 9.53 13.07
CA PRO A 382 -24.20 8.21 12.47
C PRO A 382 -23.15 8.15 11.34
N SER A 383 -22.51 7.00 11.20
CA SER A 383 -21.52 6.75 10.15
C SER A 383 -22.16 6.67 8.76
N LEU A 384 -23.42 6.22 8.68
CA LEU A 384 -24.22 6.13 7.45
C LEU A 384 -25.57 6.84 7.60
N PRO A 385 -26.15 7.35 6.49
CA PRO A 385 -27.55 7.77 6.42
C PRO A 385 -28.53 6.65 6.80
N ALA A 386 -29.74 7.01 7.23
CA ALA A 386 -30.72 6.06 7.75
C ALA A 386 -31.16 5.01 6.71
N THR A 387 -31.38 5.44 5.46
CA THR A 387 -31.73 4.57 4.31
C THR A 387 -30.70 3.46 4.12
N LEU A 388 -29.42 3.85 4.00
CA LEU A 388 -28.31 2.93 3.84
C LEU A 388 -28.08 2.07 5.07
N THR A 389 -28.33 2.60 6.27
CA THR A 389 -28.23 1.85 7.53
C THR A 389 -29.26 0.71 7.57
N THR A 390 -30.52 0.98 7.19
CA THR A 390 -31.55 -0.06 7.13
C THR A 390 -31.16 -1.18 6.18
N GLN A 391 -30.67 -0.84 4.98
CA GLN A 391 -30.19 -1.82 4.02
C GLN A 391 -28.95 -2.58 4.53
N ALA A 392 -27.97 -1.89 5.13
CA ALA A 392 -26.79 -2.51 5.73
C ALA A 392 -27.13 -3.52 6.85
N CYS A 393 -28.16 -3.24 7.64
CA CYS A 393 -28.61 -4.15 8.69
C CYS A 393 -29.36 -5.38 8.17
N SER A 394 -29.98 -5.30 6.98
CA SER A 394 -30.95 -6.30 6.48
C SER A 394 -30.34 -7.41 5.62
N TYR A 395 -29.09 -7.26 5.19
CA TYR A 395 -28.44 -8.17 4.25
C TYR A 395 -27.05 -8.59 4.74
N LYS A 396 -26.57 -9.74 4.27
CA LYS A 396 -25.25 -10.30 4.61
C LYS A 396 -24.12 -9.70 3.78
N TYR A 397 -24.32 -9.55 2.47
CA TYR A 397 -23.31 -9.11 1.52
C TYR A 397 -23.66 -7.75 0.95
N HIS A 398 -22.65 -6.89 0.81
CA HIS A 398 -22.81 -5.55 0.29
C HIS A 398 -21.72 -5.21 -0.71
N LEU A 399 -22.11 -4.56 -1.81
CA LEU A 399 -21.23 -4.12 -2.87
C LEU A 399 -21.51 -2.65 -3.22
N ILE A 400 -20.49 -1.81 -3.16
CA ILE A 400 -20.54 -0.39 -3.53
C ILE A 400 -19.89 -0.25 -4.91
N ILE A 401 -20.71 -0.10 -5.95
CA ILE A 401 -20.21 0.06 -7.33
C ILE A 401 -20.30 1.53 -7.72
N LYS A 402 -19.17 2.12 -8.09
CA LYS A 402 -19.11 3.46 -8.66
C LYS A 402 -18.87 3.36 -10.16
N VAL A 403 -19.74 3.98 -10.95
CA VAL A 403 -19.68 3.99 -12.41
C VAL A 403 -19.54 5.43 -12.89
N ALA A 404 -18.80 5.62 -13.98
CA ALA A 404 -18.63 6.91 -14.64
C ALA A 404 -19.12 6.85 -16.08
N ASP A 405 -19.66 7.95 -16.59
CA ASP A 405 -19.80 8.10 -18.04
C ASP A 405 -18.39 8.24 -18.68
N GLY A 406 -18.26 7.77 -19.92
CA GLY A 406 -16.97 7.82 -20.62
C GLY A 406 -16.54 9.22 -21.01
N PHE A 407 -15.31 9.31 -21.52
CA PHE A 407 -14.84 10.43 -22.33
C PHE A 407 -14.71 10.01 -23.78
N ASP A 408 -15.11 10.88 -24.70
CA ASP A 408 -15.03 10.67 -26.15
C ASP A 408 -13.58 10.46 -26.70
N ASN A 409 -12.51 10.46 -25.88
CA ASN A 409 -11.12 10.52 -26.39
C ASN A 409 -9.99 9.81 -25.61
N ASP A 410 -10.22 9.14 -24.48
CA ASP A 410 -9.10 8.68 -23.62
C ASP A 410 -8.54 7.27 -23.96
N SER A 411 -9.03 6.60 -25.01
CA SER A 411 -8.41 5.34 -25.49
C SER A 411 -7.09 5.55 -26.25
N ASN A 412 -6.68 6.80 -26.51
CA ASN A 412 -5.48 7.10 -27.30
C ASN A 412 -4.46 7.94 -26.53
N ASN A 413 -3.94 7.41 -25.43
CA ASN A 413 -2.72 7.94 -24.82
C ASN A 413 -1.46 7.38 -25.53
N GLY A 414 -1.35 7.64 -26.85
CA GLY A 414 -0.05 7.72 -27.52
C GLY A 414 0.42 6.57 -28.42
N THR A 415 -0.34 5.50 -28.68
CA THR A 415 0.07 4.49 -29.69
C THR A 415 -1.10 3.98 -30.53
N ASN A 416 -0.92 4.02 -31.86
CA ASN A 416 -1.85 3.64 -32.95
C ASN A 416 -3.00 4.59 -33.30
N LYS A 417 -2.69 5.53 -34.20
CA LYS A 417 -3.66 6.36 -34.93
C LYS A 417 -4.42 5.65 -36.07
N ASN A 418 -4.33 4.32 -36.21
CA ASN A 418 -4.92 3.60 -37.35
C ASN A 418 -5.51 2.23 -36.95
N SER A 419 -6.61 2.24 -36.20
CA SER A 419 -7.66 1.21 -36.28
C SER A 419 -8.89 1.70 -35.52
N ASP A 420 -10.07 1.44 -36.09
CA ASP A 420 -11.41 1.68 -35.54
C ASP A 420 -11.99 3.09 -35.69
N LYS A 421 -12.60 3.28 -36.87
CA LYS A 421 -13.44 4.44 -37.22
C LYS A 421 -14.92 4.28 -36.82
N ASP A 422 -15.30 3.24 -36.08
CA ASP A 422 -16.72 2.88 -35.86
C ASP A 422 -17.22 2.86 -34.40
N SER A 423 -16.43 3.25 -33.39
CA SER A 423 -16.88 3.24 -31.97
C SER A 423 -17.55 4.53 -31.47
N ASN A 424 -17.81 5.51 -32.35
CA ASN A 424 -18.17 6.88 -31.98
C ASN A 424 -19.65 7.10 -31.58
N LYS A 425 -20.32 6.13 -30.95
CA LYS A 425 -21.76 6.22 -30.72
C LYS A 425 -22.32 5.59 -29.44
N THR A 426 -21.65 5.70 -28.28
CA THR A 426 -22.30 5.36 -26.99
C THR A 426 -21.66 5.92 -25.71
N ASP A 427 -20.79 6.93 -25.76
CA ASP A 427 -20.00 7.31 -24.56
C ASP A 427 -20.79 8.00 -23.43
N GLY A 428 -21.98 8.54 -23.73
CA GLY A 428 -22.82 9.27 -22.77
C GLY A 428 -23.87 8.45 -22.01
N ASN A 429 -23.90 7.13 -22.14
CA ASN A 429 -24.97 6.30 -21.55
C ASN A 429 -24.49 5.16 -20.64
N ASN A 430 -23.23 5.19 -20.20
CA ASN A 430 -22.65 4.08 -19.42
C ASN A 430 -23.31 3.95 -18.04
N ILE A 431 -23.63 5.07 -17.37
CA ILE A 431 -24.33 5.05 -16.09
C ILE A 431 -25.72 4.43 -16.22
N ALA A 432 -26.48 4.74 -17.27
CA ALA A 432 -27.80 4.18 -17.47
C ALA A 432 -27.74 2.69 -17.82
N ALA A 433 -26.82 2.29 -18.72
CA ALA A 433 -26.62 0.89 -19.08
C ALA A 433 -26.22 0.04 -17.85
N ALA A 434 -25.35 0.59 -16.99
CA ALA A 434 -25.02 -0.01 -15.70
C ALA A 434 -26.23 -0.15 -14.78
N GLN A 435 -27.05 0.90 -14.67
CA GLN A 435 -28.24 0.86 -13.83
C GLN A 435 -29.24 -0.20 -14.33
N ASP A 436 -29.49 -0.25 -15.63
CA ASP A 436 -30.40 -1.23 -16.25
C ASP A 436 -29.89 -2.65 -16.04
N PHE A 437 -28.59 -2.88 -16.23
CA PHE A 437 -27.94 -4.15 -15.93
C PHE A 437 -28.15 -4.56 -14.46
N LEU A 438 -27.88 -3.67 -13.51
CA LEU A 438 -28.01 -3.94 -12.08
C LEU A 438 -29.46 -4.21 -11.67
N GLN A 439 -30.43 -3.46 -12.22
CA GLN A 439 -31.85 -3.67 -11.96
C GLN A 439 -32.31 -5.04 -12.45
N ASN A 440 -31.97 -5.39 -13.69
CA ASN A 440 -32.31 -6.69 -14.27
C ASN A 440 -31.66 -7.84 -13.49
N HIS A 441 -30.38 -7.69 -13.15
CA HIS A 441 -29.64 -8.69 -12.39
C HIS A 441 -30.27 -8.94 -11.01
N LEU A 442 -30.61 -7.89 -10.26
CA LEU A 442 -31.15 -8.04 -8.90
C LEU A 442 -32.63 -8.47 -8.88
N GLN A 443 -33.38 -8.25 -9.97
CA GLN A 443 -34.70 -8.87 -10.16
C GLN A 443 -34.59 -10.39 -10.35
N GLN A 444 -33.56 -10.85 -11.06
CA GLN A 444 -33.34 -12.27 -11.30
C GLN A 444 -32.76 -13.01 -10.07
N TYR A 445 -31.80 -12.41 -9.37
CA TYR A 445 -31.00 -13.05 -8.32
C TYR A 445 -31.31 -12.57 -6.89
N GLN A 446 -32.45 -11.89 -6.68
CA GLN A 446 -32.94 -11.38 -5.40
C GLN A 446 -31.93 -10.53 -4.62
N GLY A 447 -32.04 -9.21 -4.72
CA GLY A 447 -31.30 -8.30 -3.85
C GLY A 447 -31.87 -6.89 -3.82
N ALA A 448 -31.26 -6.01 -3.04
CA ALA A 448 -31.60 -4.60 -2.95
C ALA A 448 -30.64 -3.76 -3.79
N LEU A 449 -31.19 -2.85 -4.58
CA LEU A 449 -30.46 -1.81 -5.28
C LEU A 449 -30.85 -0.44 -4.71
N HIS A 450 -29.86 0.34 -4.31
CA HIS A 450 -30.05 1.76 -3.97
C HIS A 450 -29.18 2.63 -4.87
N VAL A 451 -29.79 3.57 -5.57
CA VAL A 451 -29.10 4.57 -6.38
C VAL A 451 -28.72 5.73 -5.46
N CYS A 452 -27.44 5.86 -5.15
CA CYS A 452 -26.97 6.81 -4.14
C CYS A 452 -27.04 8.26 -4.63
N THR A 453 -27.43 9.17 -3.75
CA THR A 453 -27.08 10.59 -3.89
C THR A 453 -25.56 10.79 -3.74
N GLU A 454 -25.04 11.96 -4.15
CA GLU A 454 -23.62 12.28 -3.99
C GLU A 454 -23.17 12.20 -2.51
N LEU A 455 -24.00 12.70 -1.58
CA LEU A 455 -23.71 12.66 -0.15
C LEU A 455 -23.69 11.22 0.40
N GLU A 456 -24.61 10.38 -0.07
CA GLU A 456 -24.65 8.95 0.26
C GLU A 456 -23.42 8.23 -0.28
N SER A 457 -23.02 8.51 -1.52
CA SER A 457 -21.81 7.99 -2.14
C SER A 457 -20.55 8.34 -1.33
N GLN A 458 -20.39 9.61 -0.95
CA GLN A 458 -19.27 10.06 -0.12
C GLN A 458 -19.28 9.38 1.27
N SER A 459 -20.46 9.22 1.87
CA SER A 459 -20.60 8.55 3.16
C SER A 459 -20.23 7.07 3.09
N LEU A 460 -20.65 6.34 2.05
CA LEU A 460 -20.30 4.93 1.83
C LEU A 460 -18.79 4.75 1.64
N LEU A 461 -18.16 5.62 0.85
CA LEU A 461 -16.72 5.57 0.63
C LEU A 461 -15.94 5.77 1.94
N VAL A 462 -16.32 6.78 2.74
CA VAL A 462 -15.72 7.01 4.06
C VAL A 462 -15.96 5.82 4.99
N PHE A 463 -17.18 5.28 5.00
CA PHE A 463 -17.55 4.14 5.81
C PHE A 463 -16.70 2.90 5.48
N ARG A 464 -16.56 2.57 4.19
CA ARG A 464 -15.70 1.50 3.69
C ARG A 464 -14.24 1.68 4.08
N SER A 465 -13.73 2.90 4.03
CA SER A 465 -12.32 3.21 4.37
C SER A 465 -12.06 3.24 5.88
N ALA A 466 -13.09 3.50 6.71
CA ALA A 466 -12.97 3.50 8.18
C ALA A 466 -13.07 2.09 8.80
N ALA A 467 -13.48 1.09 8.02
CA ALA A 467 -13.86 -0.23 8.51
C ALA A 467 -12.72 -0.95 9.26
N THR A 468 -11.52 -0.97 8.69
CA THR A 468 -10.34 -1.60 9.32
C THR A 468 -9.98 -0.95 10.65
N ALA A 469 -10.03 0.39 10.75
CA ALA A 469 -9.78 1.10 12.00
C ALA A 469 -10.86 0.78 13.07
N ALA A 470 -12.12 0.65 12.65
CA ALA A 470 -13.20 0.24 13.54
C ALA A 470 -13.00 -1.18 14.08
N MET A 471 -12.50 -2.10 13.25
CA MET A 471 -12.18 -3.48 13.63
C MET A 471 -11.02 -3.55 14.64
N PHE A 472 -9.91 -2.84 14.41
CA PHE A 472 -8.83 -2.75 15.39
C PHE A 472 -9.30 -2.22 16.74
N ARG A 473 -10.15 -1.18 16.73
CA ARG A 473 -10.73 -0.67 17.97
C ARG A 473 -11.64 -1.71 18.65
N TYR A 474 -12.48 -2.39 17.89
CA TYR A 474 -13.34 -3.45 18.42
C TYR A 474 -12.52 -4.53 19.13
N HIS A 475 -11.43 -4.99 18.51
CA HIS A 475 -10.49 -5.94 19.12
C HIS A 475 -9.83 -5.38 20.38
N ASN A 476 -9.19 -4.20 20.29
CA ASN A 476 -8.48 -3.57 21.40
C ASN A 476 -9.35 -3.38 22.65
N LEU A 477 -10.64 -3.05 22.46
CA LEU A 477 -11.56 -2.81 23.56
C LEU A 477 -12.16 -4.09 24.17
N ASN A 478 -11.96 -5.24 23.53
CA ASN A 478 -12.48 -6.55 23.95
C ASN A 478 -11.38 -7.62 24.03
N GLN A 479 -10.13 -7.24 24.32
CA GLN A 479 -8.99 -8.18 24.45
C GLN A 479 -9.18 -9.25 25.53
N ASP A 480 -10.11 -9.05 26.47
CA ASP A 480 -10.50 -10.04 27.47
C ASP A 480 -11.35 -11.19 26.90
N LYS A 481 -11.98 -10.98 25.73
CA LYS A 481 -12.89 -11.95 25.10
C LYS A 481 -12.26 -12.68 23.92
N PHE A 482 -11.21 -12.12 23.34
CA PHE A 482 -10.63 -12.58 22.09
C PHE A 482 -9.13 -12.82 22.22
N GLY A 483 -8.62 -13.73 21.40
CA GLY A 483 -7.19 -13.92 21.20
C GLY A 483 -6.61 -12.89 20.24
N GLU A 484 -5.60 -13.33 19.49
CA GLU A 484 -4.97 -12.50 18.46
C GLU A 484 -5.91 -12.23 17.29
N LEU A 485 -5.65 -11.10 16.62
CA LEU A 485 -6.30 -10.70 15.37
C LEU A 485 -5.32 -11.00 14.24
N LEU A 486 -5.72 -11.87 13.32
CA LEU A 486 -4.94 -12.18 12.12
C LEU A 486 -5.58 -11.51 10.89
N SER A 487 -4.83 -10.61 10.25
CA SER A 487 -5.24 -9.97 9.00
C SER A 487 -4.53 -10.60 7.80
N THR A 488 -5.28 -10.98 6.78
CA THR A 488 -4.74 -11.50 5.51
C THR A 488 -5.14 -10.63 4.33
N ASP A 489 -4.23 -10.55 3.35
CA ASP A 489 -4.37 -9.75 2.13
C ASP A 489 -4.20 -10.68 0.95
N ILE A 490 -5.31 -11.08 0.33
CA ILE A 490 -5.33 -12.19 -0.62
C ILE A 490 -5.91 -11.77 -1.98
N ALA A 491 -5.45 -12.44 -3.03
CA ALA A 491 -5.97 -12.30 -4.38
C ALA A 491 -6.45 -13.68 -4.86
N LEU A 492 -7.77 -13.81 -5.06
CA LEU A 492 -8.38 -15.04 -5.56
C LEU A 492 -8.08 -15.18 -7.07
N PRO A 493 -8.02 -16.42 -7.59
CA PRO A 493 -8.07 -16.67 -9.02
C PRO A 493 -9.21 -15.91 -9.70
N ARG A 494 -9.00 -15.46 -10.94
CA ARG A 494 -10.02 -14.66 -11.66
C ARG A 494 -11.29 -15.47 -11.97
N ASN A 495 -11.15 -16.78 -12.08
CA ASN A 495 -12.22 -17.76 -12.26
C ASN A 495 -12.85 -18.30 -10.97
N ALA A 496 -12.39 -17.87 -9.79
CA ALA A 496 -12.94 -18.30 -8.52
C ALA A 496 -14.45 -17.99 -8.43
N VAL A 497 -15.23 -18.93 -7.92
CA VAL A 497 -16.68 -18.77 -7.65
C VAL A 497 -16.99 -18.88 -6.16
N ASP A 498 -16.10 -19.48 -5.39
CA ASP A 498 -16.13 -19.77 -3.97
C ASP A 498 -15.47 -18.65 -3.13
N TRP A 499 -15.70 -17.39 -3.50
CA TRP A 499 -15.09 -16.23 -2.85
C TRP A 499 -15.62 -16.00 -1.42
N ASP A 500 -16.87 -16.38 -1.13
CA ASP A 500 -17.40 -16.47 0.23
C ASP A 500 -16.92 -17.78 0.84
N GLU A 501 -15.72 -17.73 1.41
CA GLU A 501 -15.03 -18.92 1.82
C GLU A 501 -15.74 -19.68 2.94
N THR A 502 -15.48 -20.99 2.98
CA THR A 502 -15.74 -21.81 4.15
C THR A 502 -14.43 -22.39 4.62
N LEU A 503 -13.97 -21.95 5.80
CA LEU A 503 -12.76 -22.50 6.40
C LEU A 503 -12.97 -24.00 6.72
N PRO A 504 -11.91 -24.83 6.59
CA PRO A 504 -11.90 -26.17 7.16
C PRO A 504 -12.28 -26.17 8.64
N GLU A 505 -12.96 -27.23 9.10
CA GLU A 505 -13.51 -27.33 10.47
C GLU A 505 -12.45 -27.03 11.54
N HIS A 506 -11.25 -27.57 11.40
CA HIS A 506 -10.14 -27.35 12.34
C HIS A 506 -9.69 -25.87 12.44
N LEU A 507 -9.82 -25.08 11.38
CA LEU A 507 -9.57 -23.63 11.41
C LEU A 507 -10.77 -22.88 11.97
N GLN A 508 -11.98 -23.25 11.51
CA GLN A 508 -13.23 -22.62 11.95
C GLN A 508 -13.40 -22.69 13.47
N GLU A 509 -13.06 -23.82 14.08
CA GLU A 509 -13.11 -24.01 15.53
C GLU A 509 -12.18 -23.08 16.32
N GLN A 510 -11.14 -22.53 15.68
CA GLN A 510 -10.17 -21.62 16.32
C GLN A 510 -10.57 -20.14 16.19
N VAL A 511 -11.51 -19.82 15.30
CA VAL A 511 -11.96 -18.45 15.02
C VAL A 511 -13.17 -18.10 15.89
N SER A 512 -13.15 -16.90 16.49
CA SER A 512 -14.31 -16.33 17.18
C SER A 512 -15.19 -15.52 16.26
N LYS A 513 -14.58 -14.75 15.35
CA LYS A 513 -15.30 -13.91 14.40
C LYS A 513 -14.47 -13.65 13.15
N THR A 514 -15.12 -13.52 12.01
CA THR A 514 -14.51 -13.15 10.74
C THR A 514 -15.00 -11.79 10.28
N PHE A 515 -14.14 -11.06 9.58
CA PHE A 515 -14.48 -9.79 8.97
C PHE A 515 -13.90 -9.75 7.56
N TYR A 516 -14.76 -9.62 6.55
CA TYR A 516 -14.36 -9.61 5.14
C TYR A 516 -14.75 -8.30 4.44
N LEU A 517 -13.80 -7.69 3.76
CA LEU A 517 -14.00 -6.58 2.84
C LEU A 517 -13.01 -6.70 1.68
N GLY A 518 -13.22 -6.01 0.58
CA GLY A 518 -12.28 -6.14 -0.54
C GLY A 518 -12.61 -5.31 -1.77
N HIS A 519 -11.72 -5.42 -2.75
CA HIS A 519 -11.87 -4.88 -4.10
C HIS A 519 -12.45 -5.98 -5.00
N PHE A 520 -13.78 -6.05 -5.02
CA PHE A 520 -14.52 -7.23 -5.44
C PHE A 520 -14.26 -7.62 -6.90
N PHE A 521 -14.27 -6.65 -7.83
CA PHE A 521 -14.03 -6.95 -9.25
C PHE A 521 -12.61 -7.45 -9.52
N CYS A 522 -11.65 -7.00 -8.70
CA CYS A 522 -10.26 -7.44 -8.75
C CYS A 522 -10.04 -8.79 -8.06
N HIS A 523 -11.06 -9.34 -7.37
CA HIS A 523 -10.93 -10.53 -6.52
C HIS A 523 -9.85 -10.40 -5.44
N VAL A 524 -9.63 -9.16 -4.96
CA VAL A 524 -8.72 -8.89 -3.85
C VAL A 524 -9.54 -8.72 -2.57
N MET A 525 -9.23 -9.54 -1.57
CA MET A 525 -9.98 -9.63 -0.33
C MET A 525 -9.04 -9.41 0.85
N HIS A 526 -9.51 -8.61 1.80
CA HIS A 526 -8.92 -8.49 3.12
C HIS A 526 -9.78 -9.32 4.07
N GLN A 527 -9.17 -10.38 4.60
CA GLN A 527 -9.84 -11.31 5.49
C GLN A 527 -9.19 -11.28 6.85
N ASP A 528 -9.97 -10.83 7.83
CA ASP A 528 -9.55 -10.62 9.19
C ASP A 528 -10.22 -11.63 10.12
N TYR A 529 -9.41 -12.39 10.84
CA TYR A 529 -9.81 -13.47 11.73
C TYR A 529 -9.50 -13.09 13.16
N LEU A 530 -10.56 -12.97 13.96
CA LEU A 530 -10.44 -12.76 15.39
C LEU A 530 -10.43 -14.13 16.07
N LEU A 531 -9.26 -14.54 16.57
CA LEU A 531 -9.06 -15.89 17.11
C LEU A 531 -9.66 -16.03 18.52
N LYS A 532 -9.97 -17.27 18.90
CA LYS A 532 -10.34 -17.59 20.29
C LYS A 532 -9.15 -17.35 21.24
N PRO A 533 -9.40 -17.06 22.53
CA PRO A 533 -8.33 -16.91 23.50
C PRO A 533 -7.42 -18.15 23.54
N LYS A 534 -6.10 -17.93 23.60
CA LYS A 534 -5.05 -18.97 23.66
C LYS A 534 -4.87 -19.80 22.37
N THR A 535 -5.55 -19.47 21.27
CA THR A 535 -5.22 -20.04 19.95
C THR A 535 -3.78 -19.72 19.59
N ASN A 536 -3.05 -20.70 19.05
CA ASN A 536 -1.72 -20.48 18.50
C ASN A 536 -1.83 -19.79 17.15
N ALA A 537 -1.74 -18.45 17.14
CA ALA A 537 -1.90 -17.65 15.93
C ALA A 537 -0.88 -17.98 14.83
N LYS A 538 0.34 -18.39 15.21
CA LYS A 538 1.37 -18.80 14.26
C LYS A 538 0.97 -20.07 13.51
N GLN A 539 0.55 -21.11 14.24
CA GLN A 539 0.10 -22.36 13.64
C GLN A 539 -1.14 -22.13 12.78
N PHE A 540 -2.13 -21.40 13.31
CA PHE A 540 -3.34 -21.06 12.56
C PHE A 540 -3.02 -20.34 11.26
N LYS A 541 -2.05 -19.41 11.26
CA LYS A 541 -1.60 -18.72 10.05
C LYS A 541 -0.96 -19.70 9.07
N GLU A 542 -0.08 -20.59 9.51
CA GLU A 542 0.56 -21.59 8.64
C GLU A 542 -0.48 -22.48 7.96
N ASP A 543 -1.42 -23.03 8.73
CA ASP A 543 -2.52 -23.86 8.23
C ASP A 543 -3.46 -23.09 7.27
N LEU A 544 -3.71 -21.80 7.54
CA LEU A 544 -4.52 -20.93 6.68
C LEU A 544 -3.83 -20.63 5.34
N LEU A 545 -2.51 -20.40 5.35
CA LEU A 545 -1.74 -20.20 4.12
C LEU A 545 -1.71 -21.47 3.27
N GLU A 546 -1.61 -22.66 3.88
CA GLU A 546 -1.72 -23.93 3.17
C GLU A 546 -3.10 -24.10 2.52
N PHE A 547 -4.18 -23.73 3.23
CA PHE A 547 -5.53 -23.70 2.68
C PHE A 547 -5.65 -22.76 1.48
N TYR A 548 -5.02 -21.59 1.53
CA TYR A 548 -4.99 -20.66 0.39
C TYR A 548 -4.20 -21.22 -0.80
N ASP A 549 -3.05 -21.85 -0.56
CA ASP A 549 -2.22 -22.44 -1.60
C ASP A 549 -2.96 -23.55 -2.36
N GLN A 550 -3.72 -24.39 -1.65
CA GLN A 550 -4.57 -25.43 -2.25
C GLN A 550 -5.66 -24.86 -3.18
N ARG A 551 -6.02 -23.59 -3.00
CA ARG A 551 -7.04 -22.88 -3.78
C ARG A 551 -6.43 -21.94 -4.82
N HIS A 552 -5.11 -21.99 -5.03
CA HIS A 552 -4.37 -21.08 -5.93
C HIS A 552 -4.56 -19.60 -5.60
N ILE A 553 -4.81 -19.29 -4.33
CA ILE A 553 -4.94 -17.92 -3.84
C ILE A 553 -3.53 -17.34 -3.65
N GLU A 554 -3.29 -16.16 -4.22
CA GLU A 554 -2.02 -15.46 -4.06
C GLU A 554 -2.07 -14.50 -2.87
N TYR A 555 -0.95 -14.36 -2.19
CA TYR A 555 -0.77 -13.40 -1.10
C TYR A 555 0.71 -12.97 -1.00
N PRO A 556 1.00 -11.73 -0.59
CA PRO A 556 0.05 -10.63 -0.42
C PRO A 556 -0.43 -10.07 -1.77
N ALA A 557 -1.64 -9.48 -1.77
CA ALA A 557 -2.28 -8.95 -2.97
C ALA A 557 -1.88 -7.50 -3.29
N GLU A 558 -1.75 -6.64 -2.28
CA GLU A 558 -1.41 -5.23 -2.44
C GLU A 558 -0.51 -4.64 -1.35
N HIS A 559 -0.41 -5.28 -0.18
CA HIS A 559 0.36 -4.74 0.94
C HIS A 559 1.85 -5.07 0.91
N ASN A 560 2.30 -5.82 -0.09
CA ASN A 560 3.68 -6.33 -0.24
C ASN A 560 4.10 -7.29 0.88
N VAL A 561 5.15 -8.07 0.63
CA VAL A 561 5.57 -9.18 1.51
C VAL A 561 6.06 -8.71 2.88
N GLY A 562 6.70 -7.54 2.93
CA GLY A 562 7.27 -6.96 4.15
C GLY A 562 8.11 -8.00 4.91
N HIS A 563 7.85 -8.21 6.19
CA HIS A 563 8.43 -9.31 6.97
C HIS A 563 7.38 -10.37 7.37
N VAL A 564 6.16 -10.23 6.85
CA VAL A 564 5.01 -11.07 7.23
C VAL A 564 4.86 -12.28 6.31
N TYR A 565 5.18 -12.12 5.02
CA TYR A 565 5.02 -13.16 4.00
C TYR A 565 6.37 -13.50 3.35
N PRO A 566 6.55 -14.74 2.87
CA PRO A 566 7.71 -15.10 2.05
C PRO A 566 7.64 -14.41 0.68
N ALA A 567 8.79 -13.95 0.17
CA ALA A 567 8.93 -13.59 -1.24
C ALA A 567 9.07 -14.87 -2.06
N LYS A 568 8.24 -15.01 -3.10
CA LYS A 568 8.39 -16.10 -4.08
C LYS A 568 9.64 -15.89 -4.94
N THR A 569 10.06 -16.93 -5.65
CA THR A 569 11.33 -16.98 -6.40
C THR A 569 11.57 -15.76 -7.29
N GLU A 570 10.59 -15.36 -8.09
CA GLU A 570 10.72 -14.21 -9.00
C GLU A 570 10.94 -12.88 -8.25
N LEU A 571 10.22 -12.68 -7.15
CA LEU A 571 10.34 -11.49 -6.32
C LEU A 571 11.68 -11.47 -5.57
N HIS A 572 12.14 -12.61 -5.06
CA HIS A 572 13.47 -12.74 -4.45
C HIS A 572 14.59 -12.43 -5.44
N TYR A 573 14.51 -13.00 -6.65
CA TYR A 573 15.47 -12.71 -7.72
C TYR A 573 15.45 -11.22 -8.11
N PHE A 574 14.26 -10.63 -8.24
CA PHE A 574 14.09 -9.21 -8.51
C PHE A 574 14.76 -8.34 -7.44
N TYR A 575 14.53 -8.62 -6.15
CA TYR A 575 15.19 -7.91 -5.06
C TYR A 575 16.71 -8.05 -5.08
N LYS A 576 17.22 -9.26 -5.34
CA LYS A 576 18.66 -9.53 -5.44
C LYS A 576 19.32 -8.81 -6.61
N LYS A 577 18.63 -8.71 -7.73
CA LYS A 577 19.09 -7.94 -8.90
C LYS A 577 19.18 -6.44 -8.60
N LEU A 578 18.27 -5.90 -7.78
CA LEU A 578 18.26 -4.48 -7.41
C LEU A 578 19.30 -4.14 -6.33
N ASP A 579 19.54 -5.03 -5.37
CA ASP A 579 20.47 -4.83 -4.26
C ASP A 579 21.36 -6.06 -4.06
N PRO A 580 22.36 -6.29 -4.93
CA PRO A 580 23.23 -7.46 -4.84
C PRO A 580 24.01 -7.57 -3.52
N THR A 581 24.26 -6.46 -2.84
CA THR A 581 24.97 -6.44 -1.55
C THR A 581 24.08 -6.66 -0.33
N ASN A 582 22.76 -6.75 -0.53
CA ASN A 582 21.74 -6.85 0.51
C ASN A 582 21.92 -5.80 1.62
N SER A 583 21.95 -4.53 1.25
CA SER A 583 22.15 -3.39 2.15
C SER A 583 20.97 -2.42 2.21
N LEU A 584 20.02 -2.57 1.31
CA LEU A 584 18.82 -1.77 1.18
C LEU A 584 17.64 -2.65 1.62
N ASN A 585 17.02 -2.27 2.74
CA ASN A 585 15.92 -3.00 3.36
C ASN A 585 16.10 -4.55 3.44
N PRO A 586 17.16 -5.07 4.12
CA PRO A 586 17.45 -6.51 4.14
C PRO A 586 16.38 -7.36 4.83
N GLY A 587 16.17 -8.57 4.32
CA GLY A 587 15.21 -9.55 4.85
C GLY A 587 13.75 -9.29 4.54
N ILE A 588 13.44 -8.42 3.58
CA ILE A 588 12.08 -8.29 3.03
C ILE A 588 11.71 -9.59 2.33
N GLY A 589 10.48 -10.07 2.56
CA GLY A 589 10.01 -11.35 2.07
C GLY A 589 10.54 -12.54 2.85
N GLN A 590 10.91 -12.35 4.13
CA GLN A 590 11.57 -13.36 4.97
C GLN A 590 12.87 -13.91 4.34
N THR A 591 13.51 -13.10 3.49
CA THR A 591 14.77 -13.40 2.83
C THR A 591 15.95 -13.19 3.78
N GLU A 592 17.15 -13.42 3.25
CA GLU A 592 18.41 -13.19 3.95
C GLU A 592 18.56 -11.74 4.43
N LYS A 593 19.13 -11.54 5.62
CA LYS A 593 19.39 -10.21 6.21
C LYS A 593 20.87 -9.81 6.18
N TRP A 594 21.78 -10.77 6.00
CA TRP A 594 23.22 -10.51 6.05
C TRP A 594 23.70 -10.01 4.68
N LYS A 595 24.85 -9.35 4.71
CA LYS A 595 25.51 -8.83 3.51
C LYS A 595 25.65 -9.93 2.45
N ASN A 596 25.51 -9.53 1.19
CA ASN A 596 25.61 -10.41 0.03
C ASN A 596 24.64 -11.61 0.08
N TRP A 597 23.45 -11.41 0.67
CA TRP A 597 22.39 -12.42 0.74
C TRP A 597 22.83 -13.70 1.48
N GLN A 598 23.61 -13.55 2.56
CA GLN A 598 24.01 -14.65 3.44
C GLN A 598 22.99 -14.89 4.56
N SER A 599 23.05 -16.08 5.16
CA SER A 599 22.24 -16.39 6.35
C SER A 599 23.01 -16.05 7.63
N SER A 600 22.31 -16.01 8.77
CA SER A 600 23.00 -15.90 10.06
C SER A 600 23.93 -17.10 10.26
N PRO A 601 25.16 -16.93 10.79
CA PRO A 601 26.09 -18.03 11.06
C PRO A 601 25.52 -19.16 11.93
N ILE A 602 24.49 -18.86 12.74
CA ILE A 602 23.78 -19.86 13.55
C ILE A 602 22.88 -20.74 12.67
N LYS A 603 22.19 -20.14 11.69
CA LYS A 603 21.36 -20.88 10.72
C LYS A 603 22.19 -21.67 9.72
N GLU A 604 23.34 -21.14 9.29
CA GLU A 604 24.26 -21.85 8.40
C GLU A 604 24.80 -23.12 9.05
N LYS A 605 25.20 -23.05 10.33
CA LYS A 605 25.59 -24.25 11.10
C LYS A 605 24.47 -25.26 11.28
N LEU A 606 23.24 -24.82 11.54
CA LEU A 606 22.09 -25.71 11.66
C LEU A 606 21.76 -26.40 10.33
N ASN A 607 21.89 -25.69 9.20
CA ASN A 607 21.67 -26.28 7.87
C ASN A 607 22.79 -27.24 7.48
N ASP A 608 24.05 -26.92 7.80
CA ASP A 608 25.20 -27.81 7.57
C ASP A 608 25.12 -29.07 8.45
N GLU A 609 24.56 -28.99 9.66
CA GLU A 609 24.31 -30.16 10.53
C GLU A 609 23.09 -30.99 10.11
N LEU A 610 22.11 -30.41 9.43
CA LEU A 610 20.91 -31.10 8.92
C LEU A 610 21.10 -31.72 7.52
N HIS A 611 22.08 -31.24 6.75
CA HIS A 611 22.34 -31.69 5.37
C HIS A 611 23.77 -32.19 5.13
N GLY A 612 24.59 -32.29 6.18
CA GLY A 612 25.98 -32.78 6.16
C GLY A 612 26.13 -34.26 6.50
#